data_AF-A0A6A5UST4-F1
#
_entry.id   AF-A0A6A5UST4-F1
#
_cell.length_a   1.000
_cell.length_b   1.000
_cell.length_c   1.000
_cell.angle_alpha   90.00
_cell.angle_beta   90.00
_cell.angle_gamma   90.00
#
_symmetry.space_group_name_H-M   'P 1'
#
loop_
_entity.id
_entity.type
_entity.pdbx_description
1 polymer ?
#
loop_
_entity_poly.entity_id
_entity_poly.type
_entity_poly.pdbx_seq_one_letter_code
_entity_poly.pdbx_strand_id
1 'polypeptide(L)'
;MGVPGTFCVVCGCGFANAWDDLEPEIQDAATITDDERVAQDFVENHTSDDFEWLENIRLFGLQSSIKSFRNGNLSQQCCLRADTFEEEPAFFDGITWTEGIDFSSSEFGDLETLVPNAKGDRLFAMHAECAEITRLVVNAKAEGLTSGGSLHSLRALYDALQHRCDEYFSEFNVIEWDYYGASQYWGYDRWEYEPGFEKYVASPLRDDGLDTFIANTLKPAAHMQCVPTSVPVNDALSKLECLPLEIIQDIAAFLPSASVLHLRSCSRTLRERLPLNQRFFRNGLFTGDLIPHIFDLNPDLRRMMQHRVPDGEDPNEYWDWRAIARKLVNHKAIAISDPRDTGLPHGFWNRCRVWTLVEEAQRPAP
;
A
#
# COMPACT_ATOMS: atom_id res chain seq x y z
N MET A 1 -15.14 -17.25 -23.18
CA MET A 1 -15.25 -17.28 -21.71
C MET A 1 -13.92 -17.83 -21.21
N GLY A 2 -12.98 -16.92 -20.95
CA GLY A 2 -11.61 -17.24 -20.55
C GLY A 2 -11.59 -17.94 -19.19
N VAL A 3 -10.54 -18.73 -18.98
CA VAL A 3 -10.32 -19.49 -17.75
C VAL A 3 -10.21 -18.52 -16.55
N PRO A 4 -10.71 -18.85 -15.35
CA PRO A 4 -10.78 -17.93 -14.19
C PRO A 4 -9.45 -17.57 -13.51
N GLY A 5 -8.29 -17.85 -14.11
CA GLY A 5 -7.02 -17.78 -13.40
C GLY A 5 -6.03 -16.92 -14.16
N THR A 6 -5.65 -15.78 -13.58
CA THR A 6 -4.38 -15.05 -13.76
C THR A 6 -4.34 -13.68 -13.06
N PHE A 7 -5.02 -13.50 -11.93
CA PHE A 7 -5.08 -12.18 -11.29
C PHE A 7 -4.31 -12.14 -9.98
N CYS A 8 -3.70 -10.99 -9.69
CA CYS A 8 -3.15 -10.71 -8.38
C CYS A 8 -4.24 -10.76 -7.32
N VAL A 9 -4.06 -11.59 -6.30
CA VAL A 9 -5.04 -11.80 -5.22
C VAL A 9 -5.37 -10.52 -4.43
N VAL A 10 -4.56 -9.47 -4.53
CA VAL A 10 -4.80 -8.20 -3.84
C VAL A 10 -5.35 -7.12 -4.74
N CYS A 11 -4.65 -6.75 -5.81
CA CYS A 11 -5.12 -5.66 -6.67
C CYS A 11 -6.11 -6.15 -7.74
N GLY A 12 -6.06 -7.42 -8.11
CA GLY A 12 -6.91 -7.98 -9.15
C GLY A 12 -6.51 -7.64 -10.57
N CYS A 13 -5.36 -7.00 -10.79
CA CYS A 13 -4.82 -6.83 -12.14
C CYS A 13 -4.29 -8.19 -12.63
N GLY A 14 -4.36 -8.41 -13.95
CA GLY A 14 -3.84 -9.62 -14.59
C GLY A 14 -2.31 -9.68 -14.54
N PHE A 15 -1.77 -10.91 -14.57
CA PHE A 15 -0.33 -11.19 -14.69
C PHE A 15 0.15 -11.30 -16.14
N ALA A 16 -0.78 -11.48 -17.07
CA ALA A 16 -0.50 -11.38 -18.49
C ALA A 16 -0.24 -9.92 -18.84
N ASN A 17 0.72 -9.67 -19.73
CA ASN A 17 0.95 -8.34 -20.25
C ASN A 17 -0.28 -7.94 -21.06
N ALA A 18 -1.05 -6.96 -20.58
CA ALA A 18 -2.16 -6.38 -21.34
C ALA A 18 -1.71 -5.92 -22.76
N TRP A 19 -0.42 -5.63 -22.91
CA TRP A 19 0.20 -5.24 -24.18
C TRP A 19 0.38 -6.36 -25.20
N ASP A 20 0.60 -7.60 -24.77
CA ASP A 20 0.88 -8.70 -25.71
C ASP A 20 -0.36 -9.06 -26.55
N ASP A 21 -1.55 -8.78 -26.01
CA ASP A 21 -2.82 -8.97 -26.72
C ASP A 21 -3.22 -7.76 -27.60
N LEU A 22 -2.57 -6.59 -27.42
CA LEU A 22 -2.86 -5.34 -28.15
C LEU A 22 -2.08 -5.17 -29.47
N GLU A 23 -0.88 -5.73 -29.58
CA GLU A 23 -0.01 -5.53 -30.76
C GLU A 23 -0.54 -6.09 -32.10
N PRO A 24 -1.27 -7.23 -32.18
CA PRO A 24 -1.63 -7.80 -33.48
C PRO A 24 -2.78 -7.09 -34.21
N GLU A 25 -3.73 -6.45 -33.50
CA GLU A 25 -4.97 -5.97 -34.12
C GLU A 25 -4.91 -4.50 -34.59
N ILE A 26 -4.05 -3.67 -33.99
CA ILE A 26 -3.98 -2.23 -34.31
C ILE A 26 -3.23 -1.96 -35.63
N GLN A 27 -2.39 -2.89 -36.11
CA GLN A 27 -1.60 -2.68 -37.33
C GLN A 27 -2.37 -2.83 -38.65
N ASP A 28 -3.56 -3.43 -38.65
CA ASP A 28 -4.29 -3.77 -39.89
C ASP A 28 -5.65 -3.05 -40.09
N ALA A 29 -6.06 -2.12 -39.21
CA ALA A 29 -7.38 -1.48 -39.31
C ALA A 29 -7.34 -0.07 -39.94
N ALA A 30 -7.81 0.03 -41.19
CA ALA A 30 -8.07 1.29 -41.90
C ALA A 30 -9.23 2.14 -41.32
N THR A 31 -9.74 1.80 -40.13
CA THR A 31 -10.85 2.46 -39.44
C THR A 31 -10.63 2.39 -37.94
N ILE A 32 -9.73 3.24 -37.43
CA ILE A 32 -9.57 3.48 -36.00
C ILE A 32 -10.84 4.18 -35.50
N THR A 33 -11.56 3.52 -34.60
CA THR A 33 -12.69 4.06 -33.84
C THR A 33 -12.20 5.09 -32.82
N ASP A 34 -13.08 5.97 -32.33
CA ASP A 34 -12.70 6.96 -31.31
C ASP A 34 -12.16 6.29 -30.02
N ASP A 35 -12.61 5.07 -29.70
CA ASP A 35 -12.15 4.28 -28.55
C ASP A 35 -10.72 3.73 -28.77
N GLU A 36 -10.40 3.26 -29.97
CA GLU A 36 -9.04 2.83 -30.33
C GLU A 36 -8.04 4.02 -30.33
N ARG A 37 -8.51 5.23 -30.66
CA ARG A 37 -7.67 6.44 -30.57
C ARG A 37 -7.31 6.80 -29.12
N VAL A 38 -8.23 6.58 -28.18
CA VAL A 38 -7.95 6.80 -26.74
C VAL A 38 -6.93 5.80 -26.21
N ALA A 39 -7.04 4.52 -26.60
CA ALA A 39 -6.03 3.52 -26.27
C ALA A 39 -4.68 3.85 -26.89
N GLN A 40 -4.65 4.34 -28.13
CA GLN A 40 -3.42 4.79 -28.78
C GLN A 40 -2.80 6.00 -28.07
N ASP A 41 -3.59 7.02 -27.70
CA ASP A 41 -3.09 8.16 -26.91
C ASP A 41 -2.56 7.70 -25.53
N PHE A 42 -3.20 6.72 -24.89
CA PHE A 42 -2.71 6.15 -23.64
C PHE A 42 -1.37 5.43 -23.83
N VAL A 43 -1.27 4.59 -24.85
CA VAL A 43 -0.07 3.87 -25.29
C VAL A 43 1.08 4.82 -25.65
N GLU A 44 0.80 5.92 -26.35
CA GLU A 44 1.82 6.90 -26.72
C GLU A 44 2.35 7.70 -25.52
N ASN A 45 1.55 7.81 -24.45
CA ASN A 45 1.90 8.56 -23.24
C ASN A 45 2.49 7.70 -22.11
N HIS A 46 2.46 6.38 -22.22
CA HIS A 46 2.99 5.46 -21.21
C HIS A 46 4.06 4.56 -21.83
N THR A 47 5.13 4.33 -21.07
CA THR A 47 6.23 3.48 -21.48
C THR A 47 5.97 2.04 -21.02
N SER A 48 6.59 1.06 -21.68
CA SER A 48 6.58 -0.34 -21.20
C SER A 48 7.07 -0.44 -19.74
N ASP A 49 7.99 0.45 -19.33
CA ASP A 49 8.51 0.54 -17.97
C ASP A 49 7.44 0.89 -16.91
N ASP A 50 6.34 1.53 -17.31
CA ASP A 50 5.23 1.89 -16.41
C ASP A 50 4.39 0.67 -15.99
N PHE A 51 4.45 -0.41 -16.79
CA PHE A 51 3.71 -1.66 -16.58
C PHE A 51 4.61 -2.84 -16.17
N GLU A 52 5.93 -2.67 -16.20
CA GLU A 52 6.93 -3.67 -15.80
C GLU A 52 6.61 -4.33 -14.43
N TRP A 53 6.01 -3.57 -13.51
CA TRP A 53 5.67 -4.08 -12.19
C TRP A 53 4.56 -5.14 -12.17
N LEU A 54 3.70 -5.20 -13.21
CA LEU A 54 2.66 -6.22 -13.37
C LEU A 54 3.24 -7.59 -13.74
N GLU A 55 4.41 -7.61 -14.39
CA GLU A 55 5.11 -8.84 -14.73
C GLU A 55 5.92 -9.41 -13.55
N ASN A 56 6.21 -8.57 -12.55
CA ASN A 56 6.98 -8.98 -11.39
C ASN A 56 6.07 -9.66 -10.36
N ILE A 57 6.10 -10.99 -10.35
CA ILE A 57 5.19 -11.82 -9.57
C ILE A 57 5.89 -12.40 -8.34
N ARG A 58 5.15 -12.45 -7.25
CA ARG A 58 5.49 -13.16 -6.02
C ARG A 58 4.39 -14.14 -5.66
N LEU A 59 4.78 -15.27 -5.09
CA LEU A 59 3.81 -16.17 -4.44
C LEU A 59 3.78 -15.90 -2.95
N PHE A 60 2.60 -15.97 -2.36
CA PHE A 60 2.35 -15.85 -0.93
C PHE A 60 1.76 -17.15 -0.41
N GLY A 61 2.40 -17.73 0.61
CA GLY A 61 1.88 -18.92 1.26
C GLY A 61 2.83 -19.50 2.30
N LEU A 62 2.46 -20.64 2.89
CA LEU A 62 3.35 -21.33 3.84
C LEU A 62 4.56 -21.93 3.15
N GLN A 63 5.70 -21.90 3.84
CA GLN A 63 6.91 -22.58 3.36
C GLN A 63 6.70 -24.09 3.20
N SER A 64 5.93 -24.70 4.08
CA SER A 64 5.57 -26.11 3.96
C SER A 64 4.75 -26.43 2.70
N SER A 65 4.02 -25.45 2.15
CA SER A 65 3.18 -25.64 0.96
C SER A 65 4.01 -25.82 -0.29
N ILE A 66 5.06 -25.03 -0.50
CA ILE A 66 5.94 -25.18 -1.68
C ILE A 66 6.60 -26.56 -1.73
N LYS A 67 7.02 -27.09 -0.58
CA LYS A 67 7.62 -28.43 -0.53
C LYS A 67 6.67 -29.54 -0.99
N SER A 68 5.35 -29.33 -0.86
CA SER A 68 4.34 -30.32 -1.24
C SER A 68 3.95 -30.31 -2.72
N PHE A 69 4.16 -29.18 -3.42
CA PHE A 69 4.00 -29.11 -4.89
C PHE A 69 5.15 -29.83 -5.64
N ARG A 70 6.20 -30.25 -4.92
CA ARG A 70 7.32 -31.03 -5.46
C ARG A 70 6.97 -32.51 -5.62
N ASN A 71 6.52 -32.90 -6.82
CA ASN A 71 6.62 -34.31 -7.24
C ASN A 71 7.98 -34.67 -7.89
N GLY A 72 9.01 -33.81 -7.78
CA GLY A 72 10.33 -34.03 -8.36
C GLY A 72 11.49 -33.80 -7.38
N ASN A 73 12.41 -34.76 -7.30
CA ASN A 73 13.64 -34.70 -6.50
C ASN A 73 14.62 -33.65 -7.06
N LEU A 74 14.73 -32.48 -6.43
CA LEU A 74 15.89 -31.59 -6.60
C LEU A 74 16.32 -30.94 -5.29
N SER A 75 17.63 -30.95 -5.10
CA SER A 75 18.38 -30.36 -3.99
C SER A 75 18.87 -28.99 -4.45
N GLN A 76 18.40 -27.91 -3.85
CA GLN A 76 19.24 -26.80 -3.41
C GLN A 76 18.44 -25.78 -2.58
N GLN A 77 19.17 -25.19 -1.63
CA GLN A 77 18.71 -24.21 -0.66
C GLN A 77 18.41 -22.88 -1.38
N CYS A 78 17.15 -22.47 -1.35
CA CYS A 78 16.79 -21.08 -1.56
C CYS A 78 17.28 -20.26 -0.35
N CYS A 79 17.67 -19.01 -0.59
CA CYS A 79 18.12 -18.03 0.40
C CYS A 79 16.98 -17.57 1.34
N LEU A 80 16.23 -18.51 1.90
CA LEU A 80 15.38 -18.26 3.05
C LEU A 80 16.31 -17.86 4.19
N ARG A 81 16.15 -16.64 4.72
CA ARG A 81 16.73 -16.29 6.03
C ARG A 81 16.41 -17.45 6.98
N ALA A 82 17.45 -18.05 7.54
CA ALA A 82 17.45 -19.35 8.23
C ALA A 82 16.55 -19.45 9.49
N ASP A 83 15.78 -18.41 9.80
CA ASP A 83 14.99 -18.28 11.02
C ASP A 83 13.47 -18.22 10.77
N THR A 84 13.01 -18.40 9.53
CA THR A 84 11.57 -18.47 9.25
C THR A 84 11.07 -19.90 9.51
N PHE A 85 10.17 -20.05 10.48
CA PHE A 85 9.62 -21.35 10.83
C PHE A 85 8.77 -21.89 9.67
N GLU A 86 8.76 -23.21 9.44
CA GLU A 86 8.04 -23.83 8.31
C GLU A 86 6.52 -23.50 8.28
N GLU A 87 5.97 -23.12 9.43
CA GLU A 87 4.56 -22.75 9.64
C GLU A 87 4.28 -21.24 9.49
N GLU A 88 5.30 -20.42 9.25
CA GLU A 88 5.11 -19.00 8.95
C GLU A 88 4.95 -18.77 7.44
N PRO A 89 3.97 -17.96 6.99
CA PRO A 89 3.89 -17.61 5.59
C PRO A 89 5.06 -16.74 5.16
N ALA A 90 5.46 -16.94 3.91
CA ALA A 90 6.51 -16.18 3.25
C ALA A 90 6.04 -15.71 1.87
N PHE A 91 6.77 -14.73 1.34
CA PHE A 91 6.72 -14.37 -0.06
C PHE A 91 7.86 -15.07 -0.80
N PHE A 92 7.59 -15.55 -2.00
CA PHE A 92 8.53 -16.28 -2.84
C PHE A 92 8.78 -15.50 -4.13
N ASP A 93 10.05 -15.22 -4.41
CA ASP A 93 10.54 -14.48 -5.58
C ASP A 93 10.91 -15.41 -6.75
N GLY A 94 11.25 -14.82 -7.90
CA GLY A 94 11.75 -15.57 -9.06
C GLY A 94 10.68 -16.44 -9.72
N ILE A 95 9.46 -15.91 -9.75
CA ILE A 95 8.25 -16.57 -10.26
C ILE A 95 7.86 -15.91 -11.57
N THR A 96 7.59 -16.71 -12.58
CA THR A 96 7.10 -16.28 -13.89
C THR A 96 5.76 -16.92 -14.16
N TRP A 97 4.79 -16.12 -14.63
CA TRP A 97 3.51 -16.64 -15.06
C TRP A 97 3.67 -17.45 -16.36
N THR A 98 2.93 -18.55 -16.49
CA THR A 98 2.93 -19.39 -17.71
C THR A 98 1.57 -19.39 -18.39
N GLU A 99 0.57 -20.03 -17.78
CA GLU A 99 -0.79 -20.11 -18.32
C GLU A 99 -1.78 -20.44 -17.20
N GLY A 100 -2.95 -19.79 -17.21
CA GLY A 100 -3.99 -20.06 -16.23
C GLY A 100 -3.54 -19.82 -14.78
N ILE A 101 -3.67 -20.82 -13.92
CA ILE A 101 -3.29 -20.75 -12.50
C ILE A 101 -1.85 -21.21 -12.24
N ASP A 102 -1.11 -21.54 -13.29
CA ASP A 102 0.23 -22.11 -13.22
C ASP A 102 1.30 -21.01 -13.26
N PHE A 103 2.28 -21.16 -12.38
CA PHE A 103 3.43 -20.28 -12.27
C PHE A 103 4.69 -21.12 -12.27
N SER A 104 5.65 -20.77 -13.10
CA SER A 104 6.95 -21.44 -13.14
C SER A 104 7.94 -20.72 -12.24
N SER A 105 8.79 -21.50 -11.59
CA SER A 105 9.98 -21.00 -10.91
C SER A 105 11.17 -21.82 -11.35
N SER A 106 12.29 -21.16 -11.65
CA SER A 106 13.55 -21.85 -11.94
C SER A 106 14.01 -22.75 -10.78
N GLU A 107 13.61 -22.43 -9.54
CA GLU A 107 13.98 -23.18 -8.35
C GLU A 107 12.98 -24.29 -7.97
N PHE A 108 11.70 -24.10 -8.29
CA PHE A 108 10.61 -24.96 -7.78
C PHE A 108 9.85 -25.74 -8.86
N GLY A 109 10.05 -25.43 -10.15
CA GLY A 109 9.24 -25.95 -11.24
C GLY A 109 7.89 -25.25 -11.34
N ASP A 110 6.90 -25.94 -11.91
CA ASP A 110 5.54 -25.42 -12.07
C ASP A 110 4.78 -25.52 -10.75
N LEU A 111 4.08 -24.43 -10.39
CA LEU A 111 3.37 -24.23 -9.15
C LEU A 111 1.94 -23.81 -9.46
N GLU A 112 0.97 -24.59 -8.98
CA GLU A 112 -0.45 -24.26 -9.07
C GLU A 112 -0.84 -23.32 -7.93
N THR A 113 -1.42 -22.17 -8.26
CA THR A 113 -2.00 -21.25 -7.28
C THR A 113 -3.48 -21.54 -7.06
N LEU A 114 -3.99 -21.16 -5.88
CA LEU A 114 -5.39 -21.36 -5.45
C LEU A 114 -5.86 -22.82 -5.33
N VAL A 115 -5.08 -23.78 -5.83
CA VAL A 115 -5.32 -25.22 -5.64
C VAL A 115 -4.80 -25.63 -4.26
N PRO A 116 -5.64 -26.25 -3.41
CA PRO A 116 -5.18 -26.75 -2.12
C PRO A 116 -4.25 -27.94 -2.32
N ASN A 117 -3.11 -27.93 -1.62
CA ASN A 117 -2.20 -29.07 -1.55
C ASN A 117 -2.80 -30.21 -0.69
N ALA A 118 -2.03 -31.28 -0.50
CA ALA A 118 -2.44 -32.42 0.34
C ALA A 118 -2.74 -32.07 1.81
N LYS A 119 -2.31 -30.92 2.31
CA LYS A 119 -2.59 -30.39 3.65
C LYS A 119 -3.77 -29.41 3.68
N GLY A 120 -4.34 -29.09 2.53
CA GLY A 120 -5.39 -28.07 2.38
C GLY A 120 -4.86 -26.64 2.21
N ASP A 121 -3.55 -26.43 2.23
CA ASP A 121 -2.91 -25.13 2.08
C ASP A 121 -2.85 -24.71 0.60
N ARG A 122 -3.00 -23.41 0.32
CA ARG A 122 -2.92 -22.82 -1.02
C ARG A 122 -1.70 -21.88 -1.18
N LEU A 123 -1.31 -21.61 -2.41
CA LEU A 123 -0.44 -20.49 -2.78
C LEU A 123 -1.28 -19.40 -3.43
N PHE A 124 -0.98 -18.14 -3.12
CA PHE A 124 -1.63 -16.99 -3.73
C PHE A 124 -0.63 -16.19 -4.55
N ALA A 125 -0.94 -15.86 -5.79
CA ALA A 125 -0.07 -14.99 -6.58
C ALA A 125 -0.38 -13.51 -6.32
N MET A 126 0.67 -12.70 -6.29
CA MET A 126 0.62 -11.26 -6.07
C MET A 126 1.66 -10.56 -6.95
N HIS A 127 1.39 -9.34 -7.39
CA HIS A 127 2.47 -8.48 -7.89
C HIS A 127 3.45 -8.15 -6.76
N ALA A 128 4.73 -8.02 -7.08
CA ALA A 128 5.79 -7.76 -6.10
C ALA A 128 5.51 -6.49 -5.29
N GLU A 129 4.97 -5.47 -5.94
CA GLU A 129 4.57 -4.23 -5.28
C GLU A 129 3.37 -4.41 -4.33
N CYS A 130 2.37 -5.21 -4.72
CA CYS A 130 1.25 -5.56 -3.83
C CYS A 130 1.71 -6.36 -2.61
N ALA A 131 2.65 -7.29 -2.80
CA ALA A 131 3.28 -8.04 -1.71
C ALA A 131 4.05 -7.11 -0.76
N GLU A 132 4.77 -6.11 -1.29
CA GLU A 132 5.49 -5.14 -0.47
C GLU A 132 4.55 -4.24 0.34
N ILE A 133 3.48 -3.72 -0.28
CA ILE A 133 2.45 -2.96 0.45
C ILE A 133 1.80 -3.82 1.53
N THR A 134 1.53 -5.10 1.22
CA THR A 134 1.00 -6.06 2.20
C THR A 134 1.92 -6.19 3.41
N ARG A 135 3.23 -6.32 3.17
CA ARG A 135 4.25 -6.37 4.22
C ARG A 135 4.24 -5.10 5.07
N LEU A 136 4.16 -3.93 4.44
CA LEU A 136 4.10 -2.63 5.12
C LEU A 136 2.85 -2.48 5.98
N VAL A 137 1.67 -2.90 5.49
CA VAL A 137 0.42 -2.90 6.26
C VAL A 137 0.55 -3.77 7.51
N VAL A 138 1.11 -4.98 7.36
CA VAL A 138 1.31 -5.92 8.48
C VAL A 138 2.27 -5.35 9.51
N ASN A 139 3.39 -4.76 9.08
CA ASN A 139 4.34 -4.12 9.98
C ASN A 139 3.72 -2.92 10.72
N ALA A 140 3.01 -2.05 9.99
CA ALA A 140 2.33 -0.90 10.58
C ALA A 140 1.29 -1.31 11.64
N LYS A 141 0.60 -2.45 11.43
CA LYS A 141 -0.30 -3.04 12.44
C LYS A 141 0.44 -3.61 13.65
N ALA A 142 1.57 -4.30 13.43
CA ALA A 142 2.39 -4.83 14.50
C ALA A 142 2.97 -3.72 15.39
N GLU A 143 3.30 -2.57 14.78
CA GLU A 143 3.80 -1.38 15.47
C GLU A 143 2.70 -0.51 16.09
N GLY A 144 1.42 -0.84 15.86
CA GLY A 144 0.28 -0.08 16.37
C GLY A 144 0.09 1.28 15.70
N LEU A 145 0.61 1.47 14.49
CA LEU A 145 0.47 2.70 13.70
C LEU A 145 -0.90 2.77 13.00
N THR A 146 -1.52 1.63 12.72
CA THR A 146 -2.88 1.55 12.15
C THR A 146 -3.88 1.00 13.15
N SER A 147 -5.14 1.45 13.04
CA SER A 147 -6.22 1.01 13.92
C SER A 147 -6.92 -0.23 13.38
N GLY A 148 -7.03 -1.29 14.18
CA GLY A 148 -7.97 -2.39 13.93
C GLY A 148 -7.42 -3.79 14.23
N GLY A 149 -8.02 -4.45 15.24
CA GLY A 149 -7.95 -5.90 15.47
C GLY A 149 -6.58 -6.49 15.83
N SER A 150 -6.60 -7.69 16.44
CA SER A 150 -5.45 -8.41 17.01
C SER A 150 -4.60 -9.18 16.00
N LEU A 151 -4.73 -8.93 14.70
CA LEU A 151 -4.05 -9.73 13.68
C LEU A 151 -2.76 -9.03 13.23
N HIS A 152 -1.67 -9.39 13.91
CA HIS A 152 -0.35 -8.78 13.79
C HIS A 152 0.64 -9.56 12.90
N SER A 153 0.17 -10.52 12.08
CA SER A 153 1.07 -11.39 11.33
C SER A 153 0.62 -11.68 9.90
N LEU A 154 1.59 -12.01 9.04
CA LEU A 154 1.33 -12.55 7.70
C LEU A 154 0.50 -13.84 7.75
N ARG A 155 0.64 -14.65 8.81
CA ARG A 155 -0.16 -15.88 9.01
C ARG A 155 -1.65 -15.59 9.10
N ALA A 156 -2.02 -14.55 9.84
CA ALA A 156 -3.42 -14.16 9.94
C ALA A 156 -4.00 -13.70 8.59
N LEU A 157 -3.20 -13.03 7.75
CA LEU A 157 -3.63 -12.69 6.39
C LEU A 157 -3.82 -13.96 5.56
N TYR A 158 -2.84 -14.86 5.59
CA TYR A 158 -2.91 -16.14 4.87
C TYR A 158 -4.18 -16.93 5.21
N ASP A 159 -4.46 -17.11 6.50
CA ASP A 159 -5.63 -17.83 6.98
C ASP A 159 -6.93 -17.12 6.54
N ALA A 160 -6.95 -15.78 6.55
CA ALA A 160 -8.11 -15.01 6.08
C ALA A 160 -8.33 -15.13 4.56
N LEU A 161 -7.25 -15.12 3.76
CA LEU A 161 -7.34 -15.37 2.31
C LEU A 161 -7.86 -16.78 2.04
N GLN A 162 -7.34 -17.77 2.76
CA GLN A 162 -7.73 -19.18 2.62
C GLN A 162 -9.21 -19.39 2.96
N HIS A 163 -9.66 -18.86 4.09
CA HIS A 163 -11.05 -18.99 4.52
C HIS A 163 -12.02 -18.37 3.52
N ARG A 164 -11.74 -17.16 3.03
CA ARG A 164 -12.58 -16.52 2.00
C ARG A 164 -12.60 -17.34 0.71
N CYS A 165 -11.44 -17.83 0.29
CA CYS A 165 -11.33 -18.71 -0.89
C CYS A 165 -12.27 -19.93 -0.77
N ASP A 166 -12.32 -20.57 0.41
CA ASP A 166 -13.21 -21.72 0.67
C ASP A 166 -14.70 -21.36 0.61
N GLU A 167 -15.10 -20.20 1.14
CA GLU A 167 -16.49 -19.72 1.06
C GLU A 167 -16.95 -19.64 -0.41
N TYR A 168 -16.16 -18.99 -1.27
CA TYR A 168 -16.50 -18.79 -2.68
C TYR A 168 -16.49 -20.08 -3.51
N PHE A 169 -15.52 -20.98 -3.29
CA PHE A 169 -15.48 -22.26 -4.00
C PHE A 169 -16.68 -23.17 -3.66
N SER A 170 -17.30 -22.99 -2.49
CA SER A 170 -18.44 -23.80 -2.08
C SER A 170 -19.78 -23.34 -2.68
N GLU A 171 -19.88 -22.06 -3.10
CA GLU A 171 -21.15 -21.47 -3.52
C GLU A 171 -21.42 -21.51 -5.03
N PHE A 172 -20.42 -21.45 -5.94
CA PHE A 172 -20.70 -21.37 -7.39
C PHE A 172 -19.65 -22.02 -8.32
N ASN A 173 -20.12 -22.90 -9.22
CA ASN A 173 -19.42 -23.44 -10.40
C ASN A 173 -19.33 -22.44 -11.59
N VAL A 174 -19.67 -21.18 -11.37
CA VAL A 174 -19.55 -20.09 -12.35
C VAL A 174 -18.86 -18.96 -11.63
N ILE A 175 -17.63 -18.73 -12.02
CA ILE A 175 -16.69 -17.95 -11.24
C ILE A 175 -16.90 -16.46 -11.55
N GLU A 176 -17.83 -15.86 -10.83
CA GLU A 176 -17.84 -14.42 -10.57
C GLU A 176 -17.12 -14.22 -9.23
N TRP A 177 -15.79 -14.04 -9.27
CA TRP A 177 -15.02 -13.73 -8.07
C TRP A 177 -15.41 -12.33 -7.57
N ASP A 178 -16.23 -12.24 -6.53
CA ASP A 178 -16.61 -10.98 -5.89
C ASP A 178 -15.50 -10.39 -4.96
N TYR A 179 -14.26 -10.80 -5.21
CA TYR A 179 -13.17 -10.65 -4.28
C TYR A 179 -12.50 -9.26 -4.40
N TYR A 180 -12.37 -8.56 -3.26
CA TYR A 180 -11.66 -7.29 -3.10
C TYR A 180 -12.13 -6.08 -3.91
N GLY A 181 -13.43 -5.94 -4.15
CA GLY A 181 -14.01 -4.71 -4.73
C GLY A 181 -13.56 -4.40 -6.15
N ALA A 182 -12.74 -5.28 -6.73
CA ALA A 182 -12.28 -5.23 -8.10
C ALA A 182 -13.15 -6.11 -9.01
N SER A 183 -14.05 -6.93 -8.45
CA SER A 183 -14.98 -7.79 -9.21
C SER A 183 -15.86 -7.06 -10.21
N GLN A 184 -16.36 -5.86 -9.84
CA GLN A 184 -17.10 -4.97 -10.75
C GLN A 184 -16.25 -4.44 -11.92
N TYR A 185 -14.93 -4.66 -11.87
CA TYR A 185 -13.99 -4.30 -12.92
C TYR A 185 -13.33 -5.55 -13.53
N TRP A 186 -13.38 -6.72 -12.89
CA TRP A 186 -12.79 -7.96 -13.42
C TRP A 186 -13.60 -8.47 -14.60
N GLY A 187 -12.92 -8.79 -15.70
CA GLY A 187 -13.57 -9.34 -16.90
C GLY A 187 -13.98 -8.31 -17.95
N TYR A 188 -13.50 -7.07 -17.84
CA TYR A 188 -13.48 -6.20 -18.99
C TYR A 188 -12.09 -6.24 -19.60
N ASP A 189 -12.00 -6.81 -20.80
CA ASP A 189 -11.01 -6.51 -21.85
C ASP A 189 -11.08 -5.00 -22.24
N ARG A 190 -11.45 -4.11 -21.31
CA ARG A 190 -11.64 -2.65 -21.46
C ARG A 190 -10.99 -1.82 -20.37
N TRP A 191 -10.18 -2.42 -19.51
CA TRP A 191 -9.26 -1.63 -18.65
C TRP A 191 -8.39 -0.70 -19.51
N GLU A 192 -8.18 -1.10 -20.76
CA GLU A 192 -7.32 -0.47 -21.76
C GLU A 192 -8.01 0.63 -22.58
N TYR A 193 -9.35 0.73 -22.57
CA TYR A 193 -10.08 1.56 -23.54
C TYR A 193 -10.85 2.74 -22.94
N GLU A 194 -11.12 2.77 -21.63
CA GLU A 194 -11.87 3.87 -21.00
C GLU A 194 -10.97 4.82 -20.17
N PRO A 195 -11.05 6.15 -20.40
CA PRO A 195 -10.32 7.11 -19.60
C PRO A 195 -10.67 7.04 -18.11
N GLY A 196 -9.66 6.90 -17.25
CA GLY A 196 -9.81 6.82 -15.79
C GLY A 196 -9.48 5.46 -15.17
N PHE A 197 -9.19 4.44 -15.98
CA PHE A 197 -8.74 3.13 -15.49
C PHE A 197 -7.22 3.05 -15.27
N GLU A 198 -6.47 4.04 -15.73
CA GLU A 198 -5.00 4.13 -15.58
C GLU A 198 -4.59 4.08 -14.11
N LYS A 199 -5.46 4.61 -13.23
CA LYS A 199 -5.28 4.55 -11.76
C LYS A 199 -5.19 3.15 -11.18
N TYR A 200 -5.72 2.13 -11.87
CA TYR A 200 -5.69 0.75 -11.37
C TYR A 200 -4.38 0.03 -11.70
N VAL A 201 -3.72 0.44 -12.79
CA VAL A 201 -2.51 -0.15 -13.35
C VAL A 201 -1.25 0.68 -13.08
N ALA A 202 -1.39 1.93 -12.62
CA ALA A 202 -0.27 2.73 -12.13
C ALA A 202 0.46 2.03 -10.98
N SER A 203 1.80 1.98 -11.05
CA SER A 203 2.64 1.39 -10.00
C SER A 203 2.32 2.03 -8.63
N PRO A 204 1.87 1.23 -7.64
CA PRO A 204 1.57 1.78 -6.32
C PRO A 204 2.83 2.13 -5.50
N LEU A 205 4.03 1.67 -5.88
CA LEU A 205 5.29 2.04 -5.23
C LEU A 205 6.07 3.13 -5.96
N ARG A 206 6.05 3.16 -7.31
CA ARG A 206 6.70 4.21 -8.10
C ARG A 206 5.70 5.35 -8.31
N ASP A 207 5.70 6.33 -7.40
CA ASP A 207 4.88 7.54 -7.55
C ASP A 207 5.73 8.81 -7.65
N ASP A 208 6.06 9.17 -8.89
CA ASP A 208 6.79 10.40 -9.20
C ASP A 208 5.94 11.68 -8.99
N GLY A 209 4.62 11.52 -8.82
CA GLY A 209 3.67 12.62 -8.67
C GLY A 209 3.45 13.06 -7.23
N LEU A 210 3.68 12.21 -6.22
CA LEU A 210 3.31 12.49 -4.84
C LEU A 210 4.01 13.72 -4.26
N ASP A 211 5.33 13.82 -4.48
CA ASP A 211 6.11 14.96 -4.00
C ASP A 211 5.67 16.26 -4.63
N THR A 212 5.41 16.23 -5.95
CA THR A 212 4.91 17.38 -6.71
C THR A 212 3.53 17.79 -6.22
N PHE A 213 2.64 16.82 -6.00
CA PHE A 213 1.32 17.05 -5.44
C PHE A 213 1.39 17.72 -4.06
N ILE A 214 2.25 17.22 -3.16
CA ILE A 214 2.44 17.81 -1.82
C ILE A 214 3.00 19.23 -1.95
N ALA A 215 4.04 19.43 -2.76
CA ALA A 215 4.66 20.73 -2.97
C ALA A 215 3.66 21.79 -3.49
N ASN A 216 2.74 21.38 -4.37
CA ASN A 216 1.72 22.26 -4.94
C ASN A 216 0.50 22.46 -4.02
N THR A 217 0.22 21.49 -3.14
CA THR A 217 -0.90 21.56 -2.19
C THR A 217 -0.54 22.32 -0.91
N LEU A 218 0.75 22.36 -0.54
CA LEU A 218 1.22 23.04 0.66
C LEU A 218 0.93 24.54 0.59
N LYS A 219 0.32 25.06 1.66
CA LYS A 219 0.02 26.47 1.85
C LYS A 219 0.82 27.00 3.03
N PRO A 220 1.08 28.32 3.09
CA PRO A 220 1.62 28.93 4.29
C PRO A 220 0.72 28.63 5.50
N ALA A 221 1.30 28.21 6.61
CA ALA A 221 0.60 28.02 7.86
C ALA A 221 0.10 29.36 8.37
N ALA A 222 -1.15 29.40 8.81
CA ALA A 222 -1.62 30.55 9.57
C ALA A 222 -0.73 30.68 10.82
N HIS A 223 -0.25 31.89 11.11
CA HIS A 223 0.52 32.16 12.31
C HIS A 223 -0.28 31.66 13.52
N MET A 224 0.14 30.51 14.07
CA MET A 224 -0.41 30.03 15.32
C MET A 224 0.10 30.99 16.40
N GLN A 225 -0.76 31.92 16.82
CA GLN A 225 -0.52 32.65 18.05
C GLN A 225 -0.45 31.61 19.16
N CYS A 226 0.77 31.33 19.64
CA CYS A 226 0.98 30.56 20.85
C CYS A 226 0.30 31.33 21.99
N VAL A 227 -0.96 30.99 22.27
CA VAL A 227 -1.66 31.55 23.42
C VAL A 227 -0.90 31.06 24.66
N PRO A 228 -0.31 31.97 25.46
CA PRO A 228 0.39 31.56 26.67
C PRO A 228 -0.65 30.93 27.59
N THR A 229 -0.62 29.60 27.68
CA THR A 229 -1.58 28.89 28.51
C THR A 229 -0.97 28.80 29.90
N SER A 230 -1.16 29.83 30.71
CA SER A 230 -0.83 29.75 32.13
C SER A 230 -1.87 28.87 32.80
N VAL A 231 -1.62 27.56 32.87
CA VAL A 231 -2.51 26.65 33.58
C VAL A 231 -2.17 26.65 35.07
N PRO A 232 -3.14 26.91 35.96
CA PRO A 232 -2.92 26.74 37.39
C PRO A 232 -2.66 25.26 37.69
N VAL A 233 -1.48 24.98 38.22
CA VAL A 233 -1.04 23.64 38.65
C VAL A 233 -1.81 23.28 39.92
N ASN A 234 -2.91 22.52 39.79
CA ASN A 234 -3.72 22.11 40.95
C ASN A 234 -3.98 20.60 41.06
N ASP A 235 -3.40 19.77 40.18
CA ASP A 235 -3.45 18.31 40.31
C ASP A 235 -2.07 17.73 40.61
N ALA A 236 -2.02 16.61 41.32
CA ALA A 236 -0.80 15.86 41.60
C ALA A 236 -0.20 15.36 40.28
N LEU A 237 0.72 16.15 39.72
CA LEU A 237 1.42 15.85 38.47
C LEU A 237 2.18 14.53 38.59
N SER A 238 2.18 13.76 37.50
CA SER A 238 3.02 12.56 37.41
C SER A 238 4.51 12.93 37.41
N LYS A 239 5.39 11.99 37.79
CA LYS A 239 6.85 12.21 37.75
C LYS A 239 7.36 12.66 36.37
N LEU A 240 6.72 12.18 35.30
CA LEU A 240 7.04 12.56 33.92
C LEU A 240 6.65 14.02 33.65
N GLU A 241 5.49 14.46 34.13
CA GLU A 241 5.01 15.84 33.98
C GLU A 241 5.79 16.86 34.80
N CYS A 242 6.55 16.41 35.81
CA CYS A 242 7.45 17.27 36.58
C CYS A 242 8.81 17.50 35.90
N LEU A 243 9.13 16.79 34.82
CA LEU A 243 10.39 17.01 34.10
C LEU A 243 10.42 18.41 33.45
N PRO A 244 11.61 19.00 33.21
CA PRO A 244 11.75 20.21 32.40
C PRO A 244 11.20 20.03 30.98
N LEU A 245 10.78 21.13 30.35
CA LEU A 245 10.06 21.07 29.07
C LEU A 245 10.97 20.53 27.97
N GLU A 246 12.22 20.95 28.02
CA GLU A 246 13.31 20.56 27.13
C GLU A 246 13.48 19.04 27.16
N ILE A 247 13.49 18.44 28.37
CA ILE A 247 13.62 16.99 28.54
C ILE A 247 12.39 16.25 28.00
N ILE A 248 11.18 16.77 28.21
CA ILE A 248 9.96 16.18 27.67
C ILE A 248 9.95 16.24 26.14
N GLN A 249 10.39 17.36 25.57
CA GLN A 249 10.49 17.54 24.12
C GLN A 249 11.57 16.64 23.51
N ASP A 250 12.72 16.50 24.17
CA ASP A 250 13.79 15.59 23.75
C ASP A 250 13.30 14.14 23.78
N ILE A 251 12.65 13.70 24.86
CA ILE A 251 12.04 12.36 24.93
C ILE A 251 11.06 12.17 23.76
N ALA A 252 10.16 13.13 23.53
CA ALA A 252 9.18 13.02 22.46
C ALA A 252 9.80 13.00 21.05
N ALA A 253 10.97 13.60 20.86
CA ALA A 253 11.69 13.55 19.59
C ALA A 253 12.23 12.15 19.24
N PHE A 254 12.37 11.26 20.23
CA PHE A 254 12.75 9.85 20.05
C PHE A 254 11.56 8.89 20.01
N LEU A 255 10.33 9.38 20.22
CA LEU A 255 9.14 8.55 20.23
C LEU A 255 8.46 8.56 18.86
N PRO A 256 7.90 7.42 18.41
CA PRO A 256 7.04 7.39 17.24
C PRO A 256 5.84 8.34 17.39
N SER A 257 5.35 8.85 16.27
CA SER A 257 4.23 9.82 16.24
C SER A 257 3.01 9.33 17.03
N ALA A 258 2.65 8.05 16.90
CA ALA A 258 1.55 7.42 17.64
C ALA A 258 1.75 7.47 19.17
N SER A 259 2.98 7.24 19.65
CA SER A 259 3.32 7.32 21.07
C SER A 259 3.21 8.74 21.61
N VAL A 260 3.65 9.74 20.85
CA VAL A 260 3.49 11.16 21.22
C VAL A 260 2.01 11.54 21.30
N LEU A 261 1.19 11.11 20.33
CA LEU A 261 -0.26 11.33 20.36
C LEU A 261 -0.92 10.66 21.56
N HIS A 262 -0.49 9.45 21.92
CA HIS A 262 -0.96 8.74 23.11
C HIS A 262 -0.57 9.46 24.41
N LEU A 263 0.68 9.90 24.55
CA LEU A 263 1.11 10.69 25.72
C LEU A 263 0.27 11.95 25.91
N ARG A 264 -0.10 12.64 24.81
CA ARG A 264 -0.99 13.80 24.83
C ARG A 264 -2.44 13.45 25.22
N SER A 265 -2.89 12.22 25.00
CA SER A 265 -4.22 11.78 25.39
C SER A 265 -4.29 11.41 26.88
N CYS A 266 -3.20 10.91 27.45
CA CYS A 266 -3.09 10.54 28.87
C CYS A 266 -3.21 11.72 29.84
N SER A 267 -2.80 12.93 29.44
CA SER A 267 -2.78 14.09 30.34
C SER A 267 -2.94 15.42 29.63
N ARG A 268 -3.66 16.35 30.29
CA ARG A 268 -3.76 17.75 29.86
C ARG A 268 -2.39 18.45 29.88
N THR A 269 -1.59 18.22 30.91
CA THR A 269 -0.25 18.84 31.05
C THR A 269 0.65 18.42 29.89
N LEU A 270 0.71 17.13 29.56
CA LEU A 270 1.49 16.64 28.42
C LEU A 270 0.95 17.16 27.08
N ARG A 271 -0.38 17.28 26.94
CA ARG A 271 -1.01 17.88 25.75
C ARG A 271 -0.57 19.33 25.51
N GLU A 272 -0.39 20.11 26.57
CA GLU A 272 0.05 21.50 26.46
C GLU A 272 1.57 21.58 26.24
N ARG A 273 2.34 20.68 26.84
CA ARG A 273 3.82 20.66 26.76
C ARG A 273 4.42 19.99 25.53
N LEU A 274 3.66 19.17 24.82
CA LEU A 274 4.12 18.45 23.61
C LEU A 274 3.45 18.97 22.33
N PRO A 275 3.62 20.25 21.94
CA PRO A 275 2.83 20.85 20.87
C PRO A 275 2.97 20.08 19.55
N LEU A 276 1.82 19.84 18.89
CA LEU A 276 1.78 19.30 17.52
C LEU A 276 1.98 20.46 16.54
N ASN A 277 3.22 20.93 16.41
CA ASN A 277 3.61 21.99 15.49
C ASN A 277 3.85 21.46 14.07
N GLN A 278 4.16 22.35 13.12
CA GLN A 278 4.36 21.95 11.73
C GLN A 278 5.57 21.02 11.57
N ARG A 279 6.59 21.20 12.41
CA ARG A 279 7.74 20.29 12.48
C ARG A 279 7.33 18.85 12.84
N PHE A 280 6.42 18.65 13.79
CA PHE A 280 5.91 17.32 14.14
C PHE A 280 5.27 16.63 12.92
N PHE A 281 4.33 17.32 12.25
CA PHE A 281 3.63 16.76 11.09
C PHE A 281 4.58 16.50 9.92
N ARG A 282 5.47 17.45 9.62
CA ARG A 282 6.48 17.27 8.58
C ARG A 282 7.34 16.05 8.86
N ASN A 283 7.94 15.97 10.05
CA ASN A 283 8.85 14.88 10.38
C ASN A 283 8.13 13.54 10.31
N GLY A 284 6.92 13.43 10.88
CA GLY A 284 6.15 12.19 10.83
C GLY A 284 5.69 11.77 9.43
N LEU A 285 5.47 12.73 8.51
CA LEU A 285 5.21 12.42 7.10
C LEU A 285 6.45 11.87 6.39
N PHE A 286 7.62 12.46 6.62
CA PHE A 286 8.86 12.02 5.97
C PHE A 286 9.42 10.70 6.52
N THR A 287 9.11 10.34 7.77
CA THR A 287 9.53 9.06 8.35
C THR A 287 8.51 7.94 8.11
N GLY A 288 7.28 8.27 7.71
CA GLY A 288 6.16 7.33 7.62
C GLY A 288 5.50 6.99 8.96
N ASP A 289 6.03 7.46 10.09
CA ASP A 289 5.47 7.19 11.43
C ASP A 289 4.07 7.78 11.63
N LEU A 290 3.75 8.86 10.92
CA LEU A 290 2.46 9.53 11.08
C LEU A 290 1.39 8.93 10.16
N ILE A 291 1.76 8.60 8.93
CA ILE A 291 0.87 8.09 7.90
C ILE A 291 1.58 6.93 7.21
N PRO A 292 1.33 5.68 7.64
CA PRO A 292 2.13 4.52 7.21
C PRO A 292 2.13 4.24 5.71
N HIS A 293 1.08 4.63 4.98
CA HIS A 293 1.02 4.51 3.52
C HIS A 293 1.78 5.62 2.77
N ILE A 294 2.42 6.54 3.50
CA ILE A 294 3.35 7.56 2.98
C ILE A 294 4.71 7.30 3.62
N PHE A 295 5.50 6.42 3.01
CA PHE A 295 6.78 5.97 3.56
C PHE A 295 8.00 6.37 2.71
N ASP A 296 7.76 7.01 1.57
CA ASP A 296 8.73 7.17 0.48
C ASP A 296 8.85 8.62 -0.03
N LEU A 297 8.46 9.62 0.78
CA LEU A 297 8.65 11.02 0.39
C LEU A 297 10.13 11.34 0.18
N ASN A 298 10.47 11.92 -0.96
CA ASN A 298 11.86 12.19 -1.30
C ASN A 298 12.45 13.26 -0.36
N PRO A 299 13.61 13.02 0.28
CA PRO A 299 14.31 14.04 1.06
C PRO A 299 14.55 15.37 0.32
N ASP A 300 14.61 15.35 -1.02
CA ASP A 300 14.76 16.54 -1.86
C ASP A 300 13.50 17.43 -1.83
N LEU A 301 12.30 16.87 -1.64
CA LEU A 301 11.08 17.64 -1.39
C LEU A 301 11.28 18.59 -0.21
N ARG A 302 11.93 18.12 0.86
CA ARG A 302 12.22 18.96 2.03
C ARG A 302 13.09 20.16 1.66
N ARG A 303 14.14 19.96 0.86
CA ARG A 303 15.05 21.03 0.41
C ARG A 303 14.32 22.00 -0.51
N MET A 304 13.53 21.47 -1.45
CA MET A 304 12.71 22.27 -2.37
C MET A 304 11.77 23.20 -1.61
N MET A 305 11.05 22.67 -0.62
CA MET A 305 10.13 23.46 0.19
C MET A 305 10.85 24.49 1.06
N GLN A 306 12.05 24.18 1.57
CA GLN A 306 12.88 25.15 2.30
C GLN A 306 13.29 26.35 1.43
N HIS A 307 13.65 26.12 0.17
CA HIS A 307 14.02 27.20 -0.76
C HIS A 307 12.85 28.08 -1.20
N ARG A 308 11.61 27.62 -1.03
CA ARG A 308 10.39 28.39 -1.34
C ARG A 308 9.91 29.26 -0.17
N VAL A 309 10.59 29.23 0.98
CA VAL A 309 10.23 30.02 2.16
C VAL A 309 10.70 31.47 1.99
N PRO A 310 9.85 32.48 2.23
CA PRO A 310 10.26 33.88 2.19
C PRO A 310 11.37 34.22 3.19
N ASP A 311 12.21 35.20 2.83
CA ASP A 311 13.26 35.69 3.73
C ASP A 311 12.69 36.17 5.06
N GLY A 312 13.25 35.68 6.16
CA GLY A 312 12.86 36.04 7.53
C GLY A 312 11.83 35.11 8.18
N GLU A 313 11.24 34.18 7.44
CA GLU A 313 10.34 33.16 7.97
C GLU A 313 11.10 31.89 8.41
N ASP A 314 10.59 31.15 9.41
CA ASP A 314 11.16 29.86 9.83
C ASP A 314 10.71 28.74 8.86
N PRO A 315 11.62 28.08 8.12
CA PRO A 315 11.26 27.01 7.20
C PRO A 315 10.59 25.78 7.86
N ASN A 316 10.71 25.64 9.18
CA ASN A 316 10.10 24.55 9.93
C ASN A 316 8.64 24.81 10.31
N GLU A 317 8.22 26.07 10.35
CA GLU A 317 6.88 26.48 10.78
C GLU A 317 6.08 27.16 9.65
N TYR A 318 6.73 27.60 8.58
CA TYR A 318 6.08 28.35 7.49
C TYR A 318 5.02 27.54 6.73
N TRP A 319 5.19 26.24 6.54
CA TRP A 319 4.30 25.41 5.71
C TRP A 319 3.26 24.64 6.54
N ASP A 320 2.00 24.57 6.08
CA ASP A 320 0.92 23.84 6.77
C ASP A 320 0.94 22.32 6.51
N TRP A 321 1.98 21.66 7.00
CA TRP A 321 2.11 20.20 7.00
C TRP A 321 0.96 19.49 7.70
N ARG A 322 0.34 20.12 8.70
CA ARG A 322 -0.86 19.59 9.36
C ARG A 322 -2.05 19.45 8.41
N ALA A 323 -2.26 20.41 7.51
CA ALA A 323 -3.31 20.30 6.50
C ALA A 323 -3.05 19.15 5.52
N ILE A 324 -1.81 18.97 5.08
CA ILE A 324 -1.42 17.84 4.22
C ILE A 324 -1.65 16.51 4.94
N ALA A 325 -1.16 16.36 6.17
CA ALA A 325 -1.35 15.15 6.94
C ALA A 325 -2.84 14.80 7.09
N ARG A 326 -3.69 15.79 7.39
CA ARG A 326 -5.14 15.58 7.45
C ARG A 326 -5.75 15.16 6.12
N LYS A 327 -5.28 15.70 4.99
CA LYS A 327 -5.76 15.33 3.66
C LYS A 327 -5.40 13.89 3.32
N LEU A 328 -4.22 13.44 3.75
CA LEU A 328 -3.65 12.16 3.33
C LEU A 328 -3.90 10.99 4.29
N VAL A 329 -4.30 11.24 5.55
CA VAL A 329 -4.42 10.19 6.57
C VAL A 329 -5.53 9.17 6.27
N ASN A 330 -6.56 9.55 5.51
CA ASN A 330 -7.72 8.69 5.27
C ASN A 330 -7.61 7.96 3.94
N HIS A 331 -6.77 6.92 3.89
CA HIS A 331 -6.56 6.08 2.69
C HIS A 331 -7.86 5.46 2.17
N LYS A 332 -8.83 5.12 3.04
CA LYS A 332 -10.13 4.58 2.62
C LYS A 332 -10.96 5.60 1.84
N ALA A 333 -11.02 6.84 2.32
CA ALA A 333 -11.71 7.91 1.60
C ALA A 333 -11.01 8.23 0.27
N ILE A 334 -9.68 8.17 0.24
CA ILE A 334 -8.89 8.34 -0.99
C ILE A 334 -9.24 7.23 -1.98
N ALA A 335 -9.23 5.97 -1.55
CA ALA A 335 -9.50 4.80 -2.40
C ALA A 335 -10.91 4.79 -3.03
N ILE A 336 -11.88 5.47 -2.43
CA ILE A 336 -13.25 5.59 -2.96
C ILE A 336 -13.39 6.79 -3.93
N SER A 337 -12.50 7.78 -3.83
CA SER A 337 -12.55 9.00 -4.64
C SER A 337 -11.85 8.80 -5.97
N ASP A 338 -12.32 9.40 -7.07
CA ASP A 338 -11.56 9.39 -8.32
C ASP A 338 -10.32 10.31 -8.19
N PRO A 339 -9.11 9.86 -8.55
CA PRO A 339 -7.91 10.70 -8.49
C PRO A 339 -8.03 11.96 -9.36
N ARG A 340 -8.80 11.93 -10.45
CA ARG A 340 -9.05 13.11 -11.32
C ARG A 340 -9.78 14.22 -10.59
N ASP A 341 -10.70 13.88 -9.68
CA ASP A 341 -11.46 14.85 -8.88
C ASP A 341 -10.61 15.46 -7.75
N THR A 342 -9.66 14.69 -7.23
CA THR A 342 -8.85 15.08 -6.07
C THR A 342 -7.49 15.68 -6.43
N GLY A 343 -7.07 15.51 -7.69
CA GLY A 343 -5.75 15.84 -8.20
C GLY A 343 -4.65 14.93 -7.64
N LEU A 344 -5.00 13.77 -7.06
CA LEU A 344 -4.03 12.84 -6.51
C LEU A 344 -3.32 12.08 -7.64
N PRO A 345 -2.01 11.79 -7.51
CA PRO A 345 -1.33 10.92 -8.45
C PRO A 345 -1.96 9.52 -8.46
N HIS A 346 -1.96 8.90 -9.64
CA HIS A 346 -2.52 7.57 -9.84
C HIS A 346 -1.81 6.51 -8.99
N GLY A 347 -0.48 6.56 -8.89
CA GLY A 347 0.31 5.62 -8.08
C GLY A 347 -0.05 5.66 -6.60
N PHE A 348 -0.05 6.83 -5.96
CA PHE A 348 -0.46 6.96 -4.56
C PHE A 348 -1.93 6.64 -4.32
N TRP A 349 -2.82 6.97 -5.26
CA TRP A 349 -4.21 6.51 -5.18
C TRP A 349 -4.28 4.98 -5.17
N ASN A 350 -3.56 4.32 -6.08
CA ASN A 350 -3.52 2.87 -6.17
C ASN A 350 -2.94 2.25 -4.90
N ARG A 351 -1.89 2.85 -4.34
CA ARG A 351 -1.33 2.47 -3.04
C ARG A 351 -2.38 2.51 -1.93
N CYS A 352 -3.15 3.59 -1.83
CA CYS A 352 -4.23 3.72 -0.84
C CYS A 352 -5.32 2.67 -1.03
N ARG A 353 -5.66 2.34 -2.29
CA ARG A 353 -6.57 1.24 -2.65
C ARG A 353 -6.02 -0.10 -2.15
N VAL A 354 -4.82 -0.49 -2.58
CA VAL A 354 -4.17 -1.75 -2.18
C VAL A 354 -4.06 -1.85 -0.66
N TRP A 355 -3.64 -0.77 0.01
CA TRP A 355 -3.59 -0.71 1.47
C TRP A 355 -4.96 -1.00 2.12
N THR A 356 -6.02 -0.38 1.59
CA THR A 356 -7.40 -0.61 2.06
C THR A 356 -7.82 -2.06 1.89
N LEU A 357 -7.50 -2.67 0.73
CA LEU A 357 -7.84 -4.06 0.44
C LEU A 357 -7.15 -5.04 1.40
N VAL A 358 -5.87 -4.82 1.71
CA VAL A 358 -5.14 -5.63 2.69
C VAL A 358 -5.70 -5.46 4.10
N GLU A 359 -6.04 -4.23 4.50
CA GLU A 359 -6.69 -4.01 5.80
C GLU A 359 -8.05 -4.69 5.90
N GLU A 360 -8.80 -4.75 4.80
CA GLU A 360 -10.11 -5.39 4.72
C GLU A 360 -10.03 -6.90 4.66
N ALA A 361 -9.01 -7.46 4.01
CA ALA A 361 -8.70 -8.89 4.02
C ALA A 361 -8.59 -9.44 5.44
N GLN A 362 -7.98 -8.66 6.33
CA GLN A 362 -7.72 -9.05 7.72
C GLN A 362 -8.86 -8.73 8.68
N ARG A 363 -9.95 -8.13 8.21
CA ARG A 363 -11.09 -7.81 9.08
C ARG A 363 -11.88 -9.10 9.31
N PRO A 364 -12.13 -9.51 10.56
CA PRO A 364 -12.95 -10.69 10.84
C PRO A 364 -14.33 -10.50 10.21
N ALA A 365 -14.90 -11.58 9.67
CA ALA A 365 -16.27 -11.57 9.18
C ALA A 365 -17.22 -11.13 10.32
N PRO A 366 -18.18 -10.24 10.05
CA PRO A 366 -19.07 -9.66 11.07
C PRO A 366 -19.97 -10.69 11.77
#